data_AF-A0A520BES5-F1
#
_entry.id   AF-A0A520BES5-F1
#
_cell.length_a   1.000
_cell.length_b   1.000
_cell.length_c   1.000
_cell.angle_alpha   90.00
_cell.angle_beta   90.00
_cell.angle_gamma   90.00
#
_symmetry.space_group_name_H-M   'P 1'
#
loop_
_entity.id
_entity.type
_entity.pdbx_description
1 polymer ?
#
loop_
_entity_poly.entity_id
_entity_poly.type
_entity_poly.pdbx_seq_one_letter_code
_entity_poly.pdbx_strand_id
1 'polypeptide(L)'
;LIISGLIVGGKLWSILILVLLIHAGLTFFLMKHINEVYYGFGGSATLLANYADAIKWTEDQNWESDYIKNLCSSKEKVSADIRKLSKIIQAFDARLNLLVGGLLNFTLLWDLKCCAKLDEWYQTSSANVTDGLERISYFEELISIATLSHNNPAWVFPVISNDFCIAADDLGHPLIPFKKRVSNNFAFDDKPTVDIVTGSNMAGKSTFLRTLGINMVMAYAGAPVCAKSLKLSIFNLLTYMRIKDSLNESTSTFKAELNRLKMILEKVQLNHHPLVLIDEMLRGTNSKDKFLGSKVFIEKLIQIKTPTLFATHDLQLSELIDIHKNTVRNYHFDIQITNGEMKFDYKIKSGPCSTFNAAILLKEIGLSLD
;
A
#
# COMPACT_ATOMS: atom_id res chain seq x y z
N LEU A 1 47.14 32.53 22.98
CA LEU A 1 47.18 33.81 22.24
C LEU A 1 46.58 34.97 23.05
N ILE A 2 45.30 34.92 23.44
CA ILE A 2 44.70 35.99 24.27
C ILE A 2 45.37 36.08 25.65
N ILE A 3 45.49 34.95 26.37
CA ILE A 3 46.14 34.87 27.69
C ILE A 3 47.63 35.25 27.61
N SER A 4 48.33 34.82 26.54
CA SER A 4 49.74 35.14 26.32
C SER A 4 49.97 36.62 25.91
N GLY A 5 49.01 37.26 25.24
CA GLY A 5 49.05 38.68 24.90
C GLY A 5 48.86 39.59 26.13
N LEU A 6 48.09 39.14 27.12
CA LEU A 6 47.93 39.83 28.41
C LEU A 6 49.21 39.80 29.27
N ILE A 7 50.10 38.82 29.08
CA ILE A 7 51.31 38.61 29.91
C ILE A 7 52.57 39.24 29.30
N VAL A 8 52.71 39.24 27.96
CA VAL A 8 53.99 39.54 27.28
C VAL A 8 53.99 40.88 26.50
N GLY A 9 52.80 41.49 26.30
CA GLY A 9 52.66 42.85 25.76
C GLY A 9 52.90 43.04 24.25
N GLY A 10 52.57 44.25 23.76
CA GLY A 10 52.92 44.85 22.47
C GLY A 10 52.82 43.98 21.21
N LYS A 11 53.91 43.29 20.85
CA LYS A 11 54.05 42.55 19.60
C LYS A 11 53.06 41.38 19.46
N LEU A 12 52.70 40.73 20.58
CA LEU A 12 51.73 39.64 20.56
C LEU A 12 50.30 40.11 20.29
N TRP A 13 49.97 41.35 20.67
CA TRP A 13 48.69 41.97 20.32
C TRP A 13 48.59 42.26 18.82
N SER A 14 49.67 42.74 18.21
CA SER A 14 49.73 42.95 16.76
C SER A 14 49.55 41.64 15.99
N ILE A 15 50.18 40.55 16.44
CA ILE A 15 50.00 39.21 15.86
C ILE A 15 48.55 38.73 16.04
N LEU A 16 47.97 38.90 17.22
CA LEU A 16 46.58 38.53 17.48
C LEU A 16 45.60 39.28 16.57
N ILE A 17 45.75 40.60 16.44
CA ILE A 17 44.92 41.43 15.56
C ILE A 17 45.05 40.97 14.11
N LEU A 18 46.26 40.69 13.64
CA LEU A 18 46.49 40.17 12.29
C LEU A 18 45.76 38.84 12.07
N VAL A 19 45.83 37.90 13.02
CA VAL A 19 45.11 36.62 12.95
C VAL A 19 43.60 36.82 12.89
N LEU A 20 43.05 37.71 13.72
CA LEU A 20 41.61 38.01 13.73
C LEU A 20 41.14 38.67 12.43
N LEU A 21 41.96 39.56 11.83
CA LEU A 21 41.69 40.14 10.51
C LEU A 21 41.74 39.09 9.40
N ILE A 22 42.68 38.14 9.45
CA ILE A 22 42.72 37.00 8.53
C ILE A 22 41.46 36.15 8.69
N HIS A 23 41.03 35.86 9.92
CA HIS A 23 39.80 35.12 10.16
C HIS A 23 38.57 35.81 9.59
N ALA A 24 38.44 37.13 9.81
CA ALA A 24 37.35 37.93 9.24
C ALA A 24 37.38 37.93 7.71
N GLY A 25 38.56 38.12 7.10
CA GLY A 25 38.75 38.09 5.66
C GLY A 25 38.38 36.74 5.02
N LEU A 26 38.84 35.63 5.62
CA LEU A 26 38.51 34.27 5.17
C LEU A 26 37.01 33.99 5.28
N THR A 27 36.40 34.35 6.41
CA THR A 27 34.95 34.17 6.62
C THR A 27 34.15 34.99 5.60
N PHE A 28 34.57 36.22 5.32
CA PHE A 28 33.92 37.07 4.31
C PHE A 28 34.03 36.50 2.90
N PHE A 29 35.24 36.08 2.48
CA PHE A 29 35.46 35.56 1.13
C PHE A 29 34.74 34.22 0.89
N LEU A 30 34.66 33.37 1.91
CA LEU A 30 34.01 32.06 1.85
C LEU A 30 32.52 32.10 2.24
N MET A 31 31.99 33.26 2.61
CA MET A 31 30.63 33.43 3.14
C MET A 31 29.56 32.81 2.23
N LYS A 32 29.71 32.97 0.90
CA LYS A 32 28.77 32.40 -0.08
C LYS A 32 28.68 30.88 0.05
N HIS A 33 29.82 30.19 0.06
CA HIS A 33 29.89 28.73 0.17
C HIS A 33 29.45 28.23 1.55
N ILE A 34 29.83 28.93 2.61
CA ILE A 34 29.36 28.64 3.98
C ILE A 34 27.83 28.71 4.05
N ASN A 35 27.23 29.71 3.42
CA ASN A 35 25.77 29.84 3.36
C ASN A 35 25.12 28.72 2.56
N GLU A 36 25.68 28.33 1.42
CA GLU A 36 25.19 27.19 0.62
C GLU A 36 25.16 25.91 1.46
N VAL A 37 26.23 25.60 2.20
CA VAL A 37 26.28 24.44 3.10
C VAL A 37 25.25 24.57 4.23
N TYR A 38 25.21 25.71 4.92
CA TYR A 38 24.29 25.91 6.04
C TYR A 38 22.82 25.76 5.63
N TYR A 39 22.40 26.40 4.54
CA TYR A 39 21.01 26.33 4.09
C TYR A 39 20.63 24.95 3.53
N GLY A 40 21.61 24.12 3.16
CA GLY A 40 21.37 22.71 2.82
C GLY A 40 20.93 21.84 4.00
N PHE A 41 21.29 22.21 5.24
CA PHE A 41 21.00 21.43 6.45
C PHE A 41 20.16 22.17 7.51
N GLY A 42 19.95 23.48 7.33
CA GLY A 42 19.32 24.36 8.31
C GLY A 42 17.93 23.88 8.75
N GLY A 43 17.67 23.91 10.06
CA GLY A 43 16.39 23.53 10.65
C GLY A 43 16.13 22.02 10.79
N SER A 44 17.01 21.16 10.27
CA SER A 44 16.80 19.69 10.27
C SER A 44 17.32 18.97 11.52
N ALA A 45 18.05 19.65 12.41
CA ALA A 45 18.72 19.00 13.53
C ALA A 45 17.77 18.27 14.49
N THR A 46 16.63 18.88 14.82
CA THR A 46 15.62 18.27 15.70
C THR A 46 14.96 17.06 15.05
N LEU A 47 14.63 17.14 13.76
CA LEU A 47 14.07 16.02 13.01
C LEU A 47 15.04 14.84 12.98
N LEU A 48 16.33 15.10 12.68
CA LEU A 48 17.38 14.09 12.70
C LEU A 48 17.56 13.48 14.10
N ALA A 49 17.50 14.28 15.16
CA ALA A 49 17.56 13.77 16.53
C ALA A 49 16.41 12.80 16.85
N ASN A 50 15.18 13.10 16.40
CA ASN A 50 14.03 12.23 16.59
C ASN A 50 14.17 10.91 15.82
N TYR A 51 14.64 10.96 14.56
CA TYR A 51 14.96 9.73 13.80
C TYR A 51 16.03 8.89 14.49
N ALA A 52 17.07 9.54 15.02
CA ALA A 52 18.10 8.84 15.77
C ALA A 52 17.54 8.12 17.00
N ASP A 53 16.57 8.71 17.69
CA ASP A 53 15.93 8.08 18.85
C ASP A 53 15.05 6.89 18.45
N ALA A 54 14.32 6.98 17.33
CA ALA A 54 13.56 5.86 16.78
C ALA A 54 14.46 4.69 16.36
N ILE A 55 15.54 4.98 15.62
CA ILE A 55 16.53 3.97 15.20
C ILE A 55 17.27 3.39 16.40
N LYS A 56 17.62 4.21 17.39
CA LYS A 56 18.24 3.71 18.62
C LYS A 56 17.33 2.72 19.33
N TRP A 57 16.03 3.01 19.40
CA TRP A 57 15.08 2.08 20.01
C TRP A 57 15.10 0.72 19.31
N THR A 58 15.18 0.66 17.97
CA THR A 58 15.27 -0.60 17.22
C THR A 58 16.61 -1.30 17.39
N GLU A 59 17.71 -0.55 17.51
CA GLU A 59 19.06 -1.07 17.80
C GLU A 59 19.18 -1.69 19.20
N ASP A 60 18.42 -1.17 20.18
CA ASP A 60 18.46 -1.62 21.56
C ASP A 60 17.47 -2.79 21.84
N GLN A 61 16.63 -3.18 20.87
CA GLN A 61 15.72 -4.32 20.99
C GLN A 61 16.41 -5.68 20.75
N ASN A 62 16.02 -6.69 21.51
CA ASN A 62 16.39 -8.08 21.27
C ASN A 62 15.37 -8.75 20.34
N TRP A 63 15.66 -8.73 19.04
CA TRP A 63 14.77 -9.32 18.04
C TRP A 63 14.87 -10.84 17.96
N GLU A 64 13.72 -11.50 17.77
CA GLU A 64 13.64 -12.97 17.67
C GLU A 64 13.61 -13.49 16.22
N SER A 65 12.86 -12.82 15.34
CA SER A 65 12.70 -13.24 13.94
C SER A 65 13.95 -12.94 13.11
N ASP A 66 14.36 -13.91 12.30
CA ASP A 66 15.55 -13.77 11.44
C ASP A 66 15.39 -12.65 10.39
N TYR A 67 14.16 -12.40 9.94
CA TYR A 67 13.88 -11.32 8.99
C TYR A 67 14.26 -9.95 9.59
N ILE A 68 13.77 -9.67 10.80
CA ILE A 68 14.03 -8.37 11.45
C ILE A 68 15.46 -8.29 11.98
N LYS A 69 16.07 -9.41 12.38
CA LYS A 69 17.51 -9.44 12.69
C LYS A 69 18.33 -9.02 11.48
N ASN A 70 18.04 -9.56 10.30
CA ASN A 70 18.74 -9.19 9.06
C ASN A 70 18.45 -7.73 8.66
N LEU A 71 17.21 -7.27 8.87
CA LEU A 71 16.83 -5.88 8.59
C LEU A 71 17.53 -4.89 9.53
N CYS A 72 17.65 -5.22 10.82
CA CYS A 72 18.22 -4.33 11.84
C CYS A 72 19.71 -4.60 12.11
N SER A 73 20.32 -5.64 11.53
CA SER A 73 21.73 -5.97 11.75
C SER A 73 22.64 -4.98 11.03
N SER A 74 23.17 -4.01 11.77
CA SER A 74 24.35 -3.25 11.38
C SER A 74 25.40 -3.37 12.48
N LYS A 75 26.66 -3.56 12.07
CA LYS A 75 27.80 -3.51 13.00
C LYS A 75 28.02 -2.12 13.58
N GLU A 76 27.56 -1.09 12.87
CA GLU A 76 27.68 0.32 13.27
C GLU A 76 26.31 0.88 13.64
N LYS A 77 26.27 1.62 14.75
CA LYS A 77 25.04 2.24 15.28
C LYS A 77 24.72 3.51 14.49
N VAL A 78 23.81 3.40 13.53
CA VAL A 78 23.35 4.52 12.69
C VAL A 78 22.77 5.65 13.55
N SER A 79 22.10 5.31 14.65
CA SER A 79 21.58 6.30 15.59
C SER A 79 22.67 7.26 16.10
N ALA A 80 23.87 6.74 16.36
CA ALA A 80 25.00 7.53 16.84
C ALA A 80 25.50 8.51 15.76
N ASP A 81 25.52 8.09 14.49
CA ASP A 81 25.97 8.93 13.38
C ASP A 81 24.96 10.02 13.03
N ILE A 82 23.66 9.73 13.09
CA ILE A 82 22.62 10.75 12.94
C ILE A 82 22.70 11.75 14.11
N ARG A 83 22.95 11.30 15.35
CA ARG A 83 23.18 12.19 16.50
C ARG A 83 24.42 13.06 16.32
N LYS A 84 25.51 12.54 15.72
CA LYS A 84 26.70 13.35 15.39
C LYS A 84 26.34 14.46 14.39
N LEU A 85 25.64 14.12 13.31
CA LEU A 85 25.16 15.12 12.34
C LEU A 85 24.30 16.20 13.00
N SER A 86 23.30 15.78 13.77
CA SER A 86 22.40 16.70 14.49
C SER A 86 23.18 17.67 15.39
N LYS A 87 24.20 17.19 16.12
CA LYS A 87 25.08 18.05 16.93
C LYS A 87 25.91 19.03 16.11
N ILE A 88 26.41 18.62 14.93
CA ILE A 88 27.16 19.51 14.04
C ILE A 88 26.24 20.63 13.51
N ILE A 89 25.01 20.30 13.12
CA ILE A 89 24.03 21.30 12.65
C ILE A 89 23.66 22.27 13.80
N GLN A 90 23.39 21.75 15.01
CA GLN A 90 23.13 22.60 16.19
C GLN A 90 24.30 23.52 16.54
N ALA A 91 25.54 23.03 16.39
CA ALA A 91 26.73 23.86 16.53
C ALA A 91 26.79 24.96 15.46
N PHE A 92 26.39 24.64 14.23
CA PHE A 92 26.34 25.59 13.12
C PHE A 92 25.27 26.68 13.32
N ASP A 93 24.15 26.35 13.96
CA ASP A 93 23.08 27.29 14.31
C ASP A 93 23.53 28.44 15.25
N ALA A 94 24.70 28.32 15.91
CA ALA A 94 25.29 29.41 16.69
C ALA A 94 25.46 30.72 15.88
N ARG A 95 25.55 30.60 14.55
CA ARG A 95 25.61 31.73 13.62
C ARG A 95 24.34 32.58 13.57
N LEU A 96 23.18 32.02 13.93
CA LEU A 96 21.90 32.75 13.98
C LEU A 96 21.89 33.83 15.06
N ASN A 97 22.73 33.67 16.10
CA ASN A 97 22.95 34.69 17.09
C ASN A 97 24.10 35.59 16.63
N LEU A 98 23.81 36.83 16.21
CA LEU A 98 24.79 37.78 15.68
C LEU A 98 26.00 38.00 16.62
N LEU A 99 25.76 38.06 17.93
CA LEU A 99 26.83 38.29 18.92
C LEU A 99 27.70 37.04 19.10
N VAL A 100 27.07 35.89 19.33
CA VAL A 100 27.78 34.63 19.57
C VAL A 100 28.46 34.14 18.29
N GLY A 101 27.74 34.09 17.17
CA GLY A 101 28.27 33.71 15.87
C GLY A 101 29.37 34.65 15.39
N GLY A 102 29.21 35.97 15.56
CA GLY A 102 30.24 36.95 15.26
C GLY A 102 31.52 36.72 16.06
N LEU A 103 31.41 36.54 17.38
CA LEU A 103 32.55 36.26 18.26
C LEU A 103 33.25 34.94 17.90
N LEU A 104 32.48 33.87 17.68
CA LEU A 104 33.00 32.53 17.35
C LEU A 104 33.68 32.51 15.98
N ASN A 105 33.14 33.18 14.98
CA ASN A 105 33.78 33.27 13.67
C ASN A 105 35.06 34.11 13.71
N PHE A 106 35.01 35.26 14.38
CA PHE A 106 36.17 36.15 14.51
C PHE A 106 37.33 35.46 15.23
N THR A 107 37.06 34.67 16.27
CA THR A 107 38.10 34.04 17.10
C THR A 107 38.50 32.64 16.64
N LEU A 108 37.57 31.84 16.11
CA LEU A 108 37.77 30.40 15.91
C LEU A 108 37.50 29.90 14.49
N LEU A 109 37.10 30.74 13.53
CA LEU A 109 36.62 30.30 12.21
C LEU A 109 35.52 29.22 12.33
N TRP A 110 34.58 29.47 13.25
CA TRP A 110 33.60 28.48 13.69
C TRP A 110 32.77 27.87 12.56
N ASP A 111 32.27 28.70 11.64
CA ASP A 111 31.47 28.23 10.51
C ASP A 111 32.27 27.31 9.59
N LEU A 112 33.54 27.64 9.29
CA LEU A 112 34.43 26.78 8.51
C LEU A 112 34.74 25.46 9.23
N LYS A 113 34.90 25.49 10.55
CA LYS A 113 35.06 24.27 11.36
C LYS A 113 33.80 23.41 11.32
N CYS A 114 32.62 24.01 11.31
CA CYS A 114 31.36 23.27 11.15
C CYS A 114 31.27 22.65 9.75
N CYS A 115 31.61 23.38 8.69
CA CYS A 115 31.69 22.83 7.33
C CYS A 115 32.68 21.66 7.22
N ALA A 116 33.88 21.78 7.80
CA ALA A 116 34.87 20.71 7.80
C ALA A 116 34.39 19.46 8.55
N LYS A 117 33.70 19.64 9.69
CA LYS A 117 33.08 18.53 10.43
C LYS A 117 31.92 17.89 9.67
N LEU A 118 31.13 18.67 8.95
CA LEU A 118 30.08 18.15 8.08
C LEU A 118 30.66 17.32 6.94
N ASP A 119 31.75 17.78 6.32
CA ASP A 119 32.45 17.02 5.28
C ASP A 119 33.06 15.72 5.83
N GLU A 120 33.75 15.79 6.98
CA GLU A 120 34.28 14.59 7.65
C GLU A 120 33.16 13.58 7.98
N TRP A 121 32.04 14.05 8.51
CA TRP A 121 30.86 13.22 8.76
C TRP A 121 30.30 12.64 7.45
N TYR A 122 30.24 13.44 6.38
CA TYR A 122 29.72 13.00 5.10
C TYR A 122 30.58 11.88 4.51
N GLN A 123 31.91 12.02 4.52
CA GLN A 123 32.83 11.00 4.00
C GLN A 123 32.82 9.70 4.81
N THR A 124 32.56 9.77 6.11
CA THR A 124 32.67 8.61 7.01
C THR A 124 31.34 7.91 7.28
N SER A 125 30.24 8.65 7.33
CA SER A 125 28.99 8.18 7.95
C SER A 125 27.76 8.28 7.04
N SER A 126 27.80 9.08 5.97
CA SER A 126 26.60 9.38 5.17
C SER A 126 25.95 8.13 4.56
N ALA A 127 26.74 7.23 3.98
CA ALA A 127 26.25 6.00 3.37
C ALA A 127 25.52 5.11 4.40
N ASN A 128 26.08 4.96 5.60
CA ASN A 128 25.47 4.17 6.67
C ASN A 128 24.18 4.81 7.19
N VAL A 129 24.11 6.14 7.24
CA VAL A 129 22.88 6.85 7.59
C VAL A 129 21.80 6.68 6.53
N THR A 130 22.13 6.79 5.24
CA THR A 130 21.16 6.56 4.16
C THR A 130 20.61 5.13 4.21
N ASP A 131 21.48 4.14 4.36
CA ASP A 131 21.07 2.74 4.51
C ASP A 131 20.22 2.51 5.77
N GLY A 132 20.56 3.13 6.90
CA GLY A 132 19.74 3.03 8.12
C GLY A 132 18.38 3.72 8.01
N LEU A 133 18.28 4.83 7.25
CA LEU A 133 17.00 5.47 6.93
C LEU A 133 16.15 4.60 5.98
N GLU A 134 16.77 3.85 5.08
CA GLU A 134 16.04 2.86 4.28
C GLU A 134 15.53 1.71 5.17
N ARG A 135 16.38 1.18 6.06
CA ARG A 135 15.99 0.13 7.00
C ARG A 135 14.83 0.52 7.92
N ILE A 136 14.82 1.75 8.45
CA ILE A 136 13.70 2.21 9.28
C ILE A 136 12.41 2.31 8.45
N SER A 137 12.47 2.66 7.16
CA SER A 137 11.29 2.70 6.29
C SER A 137 10.63 1.33 6.11
N TYR A 138 11.42 0.27 5.92
CA TYR A 138 10.89 -1.11 5.90
C TYR A 138 10.33 -1.51 7.27
N PHE A 139 10.96 -1.06 8.36
CA PHE A 139 10.44 -1.30 9.70
C PHE A 139 9.08 -0.61 9.94
N GLU A 140 8.88 0.62 9.42
CA GLU A 140 7.60 1.31 9.45
C GLU A 140 6.50 0.59 8.63
N GLU A 141 6.88 -0.01 7.49
CA GLU A 141 5.98 -0.88 6.73
C GLU A 141 5.52 -2.08 7.59
N LEU A 142 6.45 -2.75 8.26
CA LEU A 142 6.12 -3.85 9.17
C LEU A 142 5.24 -3.40 10.34
N ILE A 143 5.48 -2.21 10.91
CA ILE A 143 4.63 -1.64 11.96
C ILE A 143 3.19 -1.45 11.45
N SER A 144 3.02 -1.02 10.21
CA SER A 144 1.69 -0.83 9.61
C SER A 144 0.92 -2.16 9.55
N ILE A 145 1.59 -3.25 9.17
CA ILE A 145 1.02 -4.61 9.15
C ILE A 145 0.79 -5.14 10.58
N ALA A 146 1.76 -4.95 11.47
CA ALA A 146 1.67 -5.39 12.86
C ALA A 146 0.53 -4.70 13.61
N THR A 147 0.33 -3.40 13.37
CA THR A 147 -0.78 -2.61 13.92
C THR A 147 -2.12 -3.16 13.45
N LEU A 148 -2.23 -3.55 12.18
CA LEU A 148 -3.44 -4.18 11.65
C LEU A 148 -3.74 -5.50 12.36
N SER A 149 -2.72 -6.34 12.54
CA SER A 149 -2.83 -7.63 13.26
C SER A 149 -3.21 -7.43 14.73
N HIS A 150 -2.62 -6.43 15.39
CA HIS A 150 -2.92 -6.12 16.78
C HIS A 150 -4.36 -5.65 16.96
N ASN A 151 -4.83 -4.76 16.08
CA ASN A 151 -6.20 -4.22 16.13
C ASN A 151 -7.26 -5.25 15.71
N ASN A 152 -6.89 -6.29 14.97
CA ASN A 152 -7.80 -7.33 14.50
C ASN A 152 -7.29 -8.73 14.87
N PRO A 153 -7.31 -9.11 16.16
CA PRO A 153 -6.73 -10.37 16.63
C PRO A 153 -7.44 -11.62 16.09
N ALA A 154 -8.66 -11.47 15.55
CA ALA A 154 -9.41 -12.56 14.92
C ALA A 154 -9.02 -12.77 13.44
N TRP A 155 -8.21 -11.90 12.84
CA TRP A 155 -7.73 -12.04 11.47
C TRP A 155 -6.50 -12.94 11.46
N VAL A 156 -6.29 -13.64 10.35
CA VAL A 156 -5.27 -14.69 10.26
C VAL A 156 -4.26 -14.40 9.17
N PHE A 157 -3.01 -14.80 9.37
CA PHE A 157 -2.05 -14.81 8.27
C PHE A 157 -2.42 -15.95 7.30
N PRO A 158 -2.48 -15.68 5.99
CA PRO A 158 -2.90 -16.66 5.00
C PRO A 158 -1.80 -17.70 4.74
N VAL A 159 -2.20 -18.88 4.28
CA VAL A 159 -1.28 -19.94 3.84
C VAL A 159 -1.10 -19.85 2.33
N ILE A 160 0.11 -19.51 1.89
CA ILE A 160 0.46 -19.49 0.46
C ILE A 160 0.79 -20.91 -0.01
N SER A 161 0.15 -21.33 -1.11
CA SER A 161 0.31 -22.65 -1.72
C SER A 161 0.98 -22.53 -3.10
N ASN A 162 1.80 -23.51 -3.46
CA ASN A 162 2.34 -23.61 -4.83
C ASN A 162 1.32 -24.24 -5.79
N ASP A 163 0.43 -25.09 -5.28
CA ASP A 163 -0.64 -25.71 -6.07
C ASP A 163 -1.82 -24.76 -6.26
N PHE A 164 -2.48 -24.85 -7.41
CA PHE A 164 -3.70 -24.10 -7.74
C PHE A 164 -4.75 -24.30 -6.65
N CYS A 165 -4.99 -23.26 -5.85
CA CYS A 165 -6.05 -23.30 -4.85
C CYS A 165 -6.48 -21.89 -4.43
N ILE A 166 -7.74 -21.79 -4.03
CA ILE A 166 -8.27 -20.78 -3.13
C ILE A 166 -9.23 -21.53 -2.21
N ALA A 167 -9.08 -21.38 -0.91
CA ALA A 167 -10.00 -21.89 0.10
C ALA A 167 -10.08 -20.89 1.24
N ALA A 168 -11.26 -20.34 1.47
CA ALA A 168 -11.52 -19.32 2.46
C ALA A 168 -12.68 -19.74 3.38
N ASP A 169 -12.44 -19.68 4.69
CA ASP A 169 -13.46 -19.87 5.74
C ASP A 169 -13.72 -18.53 6.42
N ASP A 170 -15.00 -18.17 6.51
CA ASP A 170 -15.51 -16.94 7.12
C ASP A 170 -14.85 -15.66 6.59
N LEU A 171 -14.67 -15.57 5.27
CA LEU A 171 -14.05 -14.45 4.57
C LEU A 171 -14.95 -13.21 4.59
N GLY A 172 -14.48 -12.12 5.19
CA GLY A 172 -15.19 -10.85 5.31
C GLY A 172 -14.48 -9.69 4.62
N HIS A 173 -15.23 -8.64 4.32
CA HIS A 173 -14.65 -7.41 3.76
C HIS A 173 -14.00 -6.57 4.89
N PRO A 174 -12.71 -6.23 4.82
CA PRO A 174 -11.99 -5.54 5.91
C PRO A 174 -12.56 -4.15 6.23
N LEU A 175 -13.07 -3.44 5.21
CA LEU A 175 -13.68 -2.11 5.39
C LEU A 175 -15.14 -2.12 5.88
N ILE A 176 -15.78 -3.29 6.02
CA ILE A 176 -17.14 -3.37 6.58
C ILE A 176 -17.01 -3.59 8.09
N PRO A 177 -17.62 -2.74 8.94
CA PRO A 177 -17.54 -2.88 10.39
C PRO A 177 -17.99 -4.26 10.85
N PHE A 178 -17.28 -4.86 11.81
CA PHE A 178 -17.53 -6.22 12.31
C PHE A 178 -19.02 -6.50 12.59
N LYS A 179 -19.72 -5.58 13.25
CA LYS A 179 -21.15 -5.72 13.60
C LYS A 179 -22.11 -5.80 12.41
N LYS A 180 -21.70 -5.33 11.23
CA LYS A 180 -22.49 -5.33 9.99
C LYS A 180 -21.94 -6.28 8.94
N ARG A 181 -20.81 -6.93 9.22
CA ARG A 181 -20.07 -7.73 8.24
C ARG A 181 -20.68 -9.11 8.16
N VAL A 182 -21.08 -9.49 6.96
CA VAL A 182 -21.42 -10.88 6.62
C VAL A 182 -20.21 -11.50 5.94
N SER A 183 -19.69 -12.55 6.57
CA SER A 183 -18.56 -13.33 6.05
C SER A 183 -19.04 -14.52 5.23
N ASN A 184 -18.22 -15.01 4.31
CA ASN A 184 -18.59 -16.04 3.34
C ASN A 184 -17.52 -17.12 3.21
N ASN A 185 -17.96 -18.34 2.92
CA ASN A 185 -17.06 -19.45 2.61
C ASN A 185 -16.95 -19.58 1.09
N PHE A 186 -15.75 -19.84 0.60
CA PHE A 186 -15.52 -19.98 -0.84
C PHE A 186 -14.28 -20.84 -1.12
N ALA A 187 -14.37 -21.72 -2.10
CA ALA A 187 -13.25 -22.51 -2.55
C ALA A 187 -13.26 -22.72 -4.06
N PHE A 188 -12.07 -22.78 -4.65
CA PHE A 188 -11.88 -23.28 -6.01
C PHE A 188 -12.09 -24.79 -6.08
N ASP A 189 -12.39 -25.25 -7.28
CA ASP A 189 -12.33 -26.67 -7.62
C ASP A 189 -10.86 -27.08 -7.84
N ASP A 190 -10.60 -28.37 -8.04
CA ASP A 190 -9.25 -28.90 -8.29
C ASP A 190 -8.66 -28.36 -9.62
N LYS A 191 -9.52 -27.87 -10.52
CA LYS A 191 -9.14 -27.31 -11.83
C LYS A 191 -9.74 -25.91 -12.01
N PRO A 192 -9.11 -25.06 -12.84
CA PRO A 192 -9.66 -23.75 -13.15
C PRO A 192 -11.08 -23.81 -13.73
N THR A 193 -11.99 -23.06 -13.12
CA THR A 193 -13.39 -22.90 -13.56
C THR A 193 -13.75 -21.43 -13.77
N VAL A 194 -14.81 -21.19 -14.53
CA VAL A 194 -15.53 -19.92 -14.52
C VAL A 194 -16.72 -20.05 -13.57
N ASP A 195 -16.63 -19.35 -12.44
CA ASP A 195 -17.64 -19.32 -11.40
C ASP A 195 -18.62 -18.17 -11.66
N ILE A 196 -19.82 -18.49 -12.11
CA ILE A 196 -20.87 -17.51 -12.42
C ILE A 196 -21.64 -17.20 -11.13
N VAL A 197 -21.59 -15.95 -10.70
CA VAL A 197 -22.24 -15.46 -9.49
C VAL A 197 -23.48 -14.64 -9.88
N THR A 198 -24.65 -15.22 -9.67
CA THR A 198 -25.95 -14.61 -9.99
C THR A 198 -26.64 -14.00 -8.77
N GLY A 199 -27.70 -13.23 -8.99
CA GLY A 199 -28.51 -12.61 -7.93
C GLY A 199 -28.92 -11.18 -8.27
N SER A 200 -29.80 -10.58 -7.48
CA SER A 200 -30.30 -9.23 -7.76
C SER A 200 -29.24 -8.15 -7.60
N ASN A 201 -29.55 -6.96 -8.11
CA ASN A 201 -28.83 -5.76 -7.68
C ASN A 201 -29.02 -5.62 -6.15
N MET A 202 -27.98 -5.15 -5.46
CA MET A 202 -27.89 -5.04 -3.99
C MET A 202 -27.73 -6.35 -3.20
N ALA A 203 -27.78 -7.54 -3.81
CA ALA A 203 -27.66 -8.81 -3.09
C ALA A 203 -26.25 -9.12 -2.53
N GLY A 204 -25.23 -8.33 -2.89
CA GLY A 204 -23.87 -8.47 -2.35
C GLY A 204 -22.82 -9.04 -3.30
N LYS A 205 -23.17 -9.38 -4.56
CA LYS A 205 -22.24 -9.94 -5.56
C LYS A 205 -20.93 -9.15 -5.70
N SER A 206 -21.02 -7.85 -6.01
CA SER A 206 -19.86 -6.98 -6.20
C SER A 206 -19.05 -6.84 -4.91
N THR A 207 -19.72 -6.81 -3.75
CA THR A 207 -19.08 -6.77 -2.43
C THR A 207 -18.29 -8.04 -2.18
N PHE A 208 -18.81 -9.21 -2.54
CA PHE A 208 -18.11 -10.49 -2.40
C PHE A 208 -16.87 -10.56 -3.31
N LEU A 209 -16.98 -10.17 -4.59
CA LEU A 209 -15.81 -10.12 -5.48
C LEU A 209 -14.72 -9.20 -4.94
N ARG A 210 -15.10 -8.01 -4.43
CA ARG A 210 -14.16 -7.08 -3.77
C ARG A 210 -13.59 -7.65 -2.48
N THR A 211 -14.39 -8.40 -1.72
CA THR A 211 -13.96 -9.09 -0.49
C THR A 211 -12.87 -10.11 -0.80
N LEU A 212 -13.05 -10.95 -1.82
CA LEU A 212 -12.01 -11.88 -2.26
C LEU A 212 -10.76 -11.12 -2.73
N GLY A 213 -10.93 -10.18 -3.66
CA GLY A 213 -9.81 -9.43 -4.25
C GLY A 213 -8.98 -8.67 -3.23
N ILE A 214 -9.60 -7.94 -2.27
CA ILE A 214 -8.85 -7.16 -1.27
C ILE A 214 -8.11 -8.06 -0.29
N ASN A 215 -8.71 -9.18 0.13
CA ASN A 215 -8.02 -10.13 1.02
C ASN A 215 -6.84 -10.81 0.29
N MET A 216 -6.92 -11.05 -1.02
CA MET A 216 -5.78 -11.52 -1.81
C MET A 216 -4.66 -10.48 -1.88
N VAL A 217 -4.99 -9.20 -2.11
CA VAL A 217 -3.99 -8.11 -2.11
C VAL A 217 -3.31 -8.01 -0.74
N MET A 218 -4.08 -8.08 0.34
CA MET A 218 -3.54 -8.07 1.70
C MET A 218 -2.64 -9.28 1.96
N ALA A 219 -3.05 -10.48 1.51
CA ALA A 219 -2.24 -11.69 1.62
C ALA A 219 -0.87 -11.53 0.93
N TYR A 220 -0.86 -10.98 -0.29
CA TYR A 220 0.38 -10.78 -1.05
C TYR A 220 1.27 -9.66 -0.49
N ALA A 221 0.68 -8.72 0.24
CA ALA A 221 1.42 -7.71 1.01
C ALA A 221 1.97 -8.27 2.35
N GLY A 222 1.73 -9.54 2.69
CA GLY A 222 2.16 -10.14 3.96
C GLY A 222 1.30 -9.76 5.16
N ALA A 223 0.12 -9.18 4.93
CA ALA A 223 -0.79 -8.75 6.00
C ALA A 223 -1.75 -9.87 6.45
N PRO A 224 -2.25 -9.82 7.70
CA PRO A 224 -3.34 -10.70 8.12
C PRO A 224 -4.61 -10.37 7.33
N VAL A 225 -5.34 -11.41 6.94
CA VAL A 225 -6.56 -11.30 6.15
C VAL A 225 -7.79 -11.37 7.03
N CYS A 226 -8.85 -10.69 6.60
CA CYS A 226 -10.15 -10.68 7.25
C CYS A 226 -10.90 -12.00 6.99
N ALA A 227 -10.42 -13.10 7.57
CA ALA A 227 -11.00 -14.43 7.47
C ALA A 227 -10.68 -15.25 8.73
N LYS A 228 -11.38 -16.36 8.92
CA LYS A 228 -10.99 -17.38 9.91
C LYS A 228 -9.90 -18.31 9.37
N SER A 229 -9.92 -18.60 8.07
CA SER A 229 -8.80 -19.22 7.37
C SER A 229 -8.78 -18.79 5.91
N LEU A 230 -7.58 -18.64 5.33
CA LEU A 230 -7.40 -18.43 3.90
C LEU A 230 -6.16 -19.19 3.43
N LYS A 231 -6.34 -20.09 2.49
CA LYS A 231 -5.27 -20.75 1.72
C LYS A 231 -5.41 -20.36 0.26
N LEU A 232 -4.34 -19.90 -0.37
CA LEU A 232 -4.36 -19.49 -1.77
C LEU A 232 -3.01 -19.68 -2.45
N SER A 233 -3.01 -19.92 -3.76
CA SER A 233 -1.82 -19.73 -4.60
C SER A 233 -1.62 -18.27 -5.00
N ILE A 234 -0.43 -17.95 -5.51
CA ILE A 234 -0.12 -16.60 -6.03
C ILE A 234 -0.76 -16.44 -7.42
N PHE A 235 -1.68 -15.49 -7.53
CA PHE A 235 -2.38 -15.15 -8.77
C PHE A 235 -2.10 -13.72 -9.21
N ASN A 236 -1.99 -13.53 -10.52
CA ASN A 236 -2.05 -12.22 -11.15
C ASN A 236 -3.51 -11.78 -11.29
N LEU A 237 -3.96 -10.93 -10.36
CA LEU A 237 -5.36 -10.49 -10.27
C LEU A 237 -5.70 -9.48 -11.38
N LEU A 238 -6.70 -9.82 -12.20
CA LEU A 238 -7.22 -8.98 -13.28
C LEU A 238 -8.69 -8.66 -12.97
N THR A 239 -9.07 -7.39 -13.05
CA THR A 239 -10.42 -6.96 -12.66
C THR A 239 -11.13 -6.20 -13.78
N TYR A 240 -12.40 -6.54 -13.98
CA TYR A 240 -13.39 -5.72 -14.66
C TYR A 240 -14.41 -5.32 -13.60
N MET A 241 -14.20 -4.17 -12.96
CA MET A 241 -15.13 -3.61 -11.97
C MET A 241 -15.35 -2.14 -12.28
N ARG A 242 -16.50 -1.59 -11.90
CA ARG A 242 -16.85 -0.19 -12.18
C ARG A 242 -15.78 0.75 -11.63
N ILE A 243 -15.08 1.43 -12.53
CA ILE A 243 -14.19 2.54 -12.22
C ILE A 243 -15.09 3.77 -12.03
N LYS A 244 -14.80 4.63 -11.03
CA LYS A 244 -15.48 5.93 -10.95
C LYS A 244 -15.18 6.67 -12.24
N ASP A 245 -16.22 7.00 -13.00
CA ASP A 245 -16.07 7.71 -14.26
C ASP A 245 -15.32 9.03 -14.02
N SER A 246 -14.13 9.16 -14.61
CA SER A 246 -13.51 10.47 -14.79
C SER A 246 -14.32 11.15 -15.89
N LEU A 247 -15.00 12.26 -15.57
CA LEU A 247 -15.75 13.09 -16.52
C LEU A 247 -14.92 13.60 -17.73
N ASN A 248 -13.62 13.30 -17.77
CA ASN A 248 -12.64 13.85 -18.70
C ASN A 248 -12.38 13.01 -19.96
N GLU A 249 -13.00 11.85 -20.14
CA GLU A 249 -12.81 11.05 -21.37
C GLU A 249 -14.10 10.98 -22.18
N SER A 250 -14.18 11.80 -23.22
CA SER A 250 -15.25 11.87 -24.23
C SER A 250 -15.35 10.64 -25.14
N THR A 251 -14.71 9.52 -24.79
CA THR A 251 -14.89 8.23 -25.46
C THR A 251 -16.16 7.56 -24.96
N SER A 252 -17.08 7.19 -25.86
CA SER A 252 -18.27 6.37 -25.55
C SER A 252 -17.90 5.27 -24.57
N THR A 253 -18.57 5.23 -23.42
CA THR A 253 -18.34 4.29 -22.30
C THR A 253 -18.18 2.85 -22.78
N PHE A 254 -18.90 2.45 -23.82
CA PHE A 254 -18.78 1.15 -24.46
C PHE A 254 -17.40 0.84 -25.04
N LYS A 255 -16.73 1.80 -25.69
CA LYS A 255 -15.37 1.61 -26.24
C LYS A 255 -14.35 1.41 -25.12
N ALA A 256 -14.48 2.13 -24.02
CA ALA A 256 -13.63 1.95 -22.84
C ALA A 256 -13.84 0.55 -22.23
N GLU A 257 -15.09 0.08 -22.13
CA GLU A 257 -15.43 -1.29 -21.72
C GLU A 257 -14.76 -2.32 -22.63
N LEU A 258 -14.86 -2.18 -23.96
CA LEU A 258 -14.21 -3.09 -24.92
C LEU A 258 -12.68 -3.08 -24.80
N ASN A 259 -12.06 -1.91 -24.64
CA ASN A 259 -10.63 -1.80 -24.43
C ASN A 259 -10.18 -2.52 -23.15
N ARG A 260 -11.00 -2.46 -22.08
CA ARG A 260 -10.71 -3.18 -20.82
C ARG A 260 -10.78 -4.70 -21.03
N LEU A 261 -11.76 -5.20 -21.77
CA LEU A 261 -11.85 -6.62 -22.11
C LEU A 261 -10.66 -7.09 -22.93
N LYS A 262 -10.26 -6.30 -23.93
CA LYS A 262 -9.05 -6.57 -24.72
C LYS A 262 -7.81 -6.65 -23.83
N MET A 263 -7.63 -5.69 -22.94
CA MET A 263 -6.51 -5.68 -21.98
C MET A 263 -6.51 -6.92 -21.08
N ILE A 264 -7.68 -7.36 -20.59
CA ILE A 264 -7.79 -8.59 -19.78
C ILE A 264 -7.36 -9.80 -20.60
N LEU A 265 -7.85 -9.97 -21.83
CA LEU A 265 -7.49 -11.11 -22.69
C LEU A 265 -5.99 -11.14 -23.00
N GLU A 266 -5.39 -10.00 -23.30
CA GLU A 266 -3.94 -9.89 -23.52
C GLU A 266 -3.16 -10.28 -22.26
N LYS A 267 -3.55 -9.77 -21.08
CA LYS A 267 -2.86 -10.07 -19.82
C LYS A 267 -3.03 -11.51 -19.36
N VAL A 268 -4.18 -12.13 -19.61
CA VAL A 268 -4.40 -13.54 -19.32
C VAL A 268 -3.44 -14.43 -20.11
N GLN A 269 -3.09 -14.05 -21.34
CA GLN A 269 -2.14 -14.82 -22.17
C GLN A 269 -0.67 -14.63 -21.76
N LEU A 270 -0.32 -13.45 -21.22
CA LEU A 270 1.06 -13.10 -20.85
C LEU A 270 1.45 -13.53 -19.43
N ASN A 271 0.49 -13.55 -18.51
CA ASN A 271 0.76 -13.74 -17.09
C ASN A 271 0.82 -15.22 -16.71
N HIS A 272 1.78 -15.58 -15.88
CA HIS A 272 1.76 -16.86 -15.16
C HIS A 272 0.66 -16.78 -14.08
N HIS A 273 -0.31 -17.71 -14.08
CA HIS A 273 -1.42 -17.80 -13.12
C HIS A 273 -2.36 -16.57 -13.04
N PRO A 274 -3.08 -16.19 -14.12
CA PRO A 274 -4.08 -15.13 -14.05
C PRO A 274 -5.31 -15.57 -13.26
N LEU A 275 -5.93 -14.63 -12.52
CA LEU A 275 -7.27 -14.77 -11.96
C LEU A 275 -8.11 -13.56 -12.36
N VAL A 276 -9.29 -13.80 -12.95
CA VAL A 276 -10.14 -12.73 -13.46
C VAL A 276 -11.37 -12.53 -12.55
N LEU A 277 -11.61 -11.31 -12.10
CA LEU A 277 -12.84 -10.91 -11.38
C LEU A 277 -13.65 -9.93 -12.23
N ILE A 278 -14.86 -10.31 -12.62
CA ILE A 278 -15.74 -9.48 -13.47
C ILE A 278 -17.02 -9.17 -12.71
N ASP A 279 -17.33 -7.88 -12.61
CA ASP A 279 -18.54 -7.35 -11.98
C ASP A 279 -19.39 -6.60 -13.01
N GLU A 280 -20.32 -7.34 -13.63
CA GLU A 280 -21.27 -6.85 -14.63
C GLU A 280 -20.61 -6.17 -15.83
N MET A 281 -20.34 -6.97 -16.85
CA MET A 281 -19.75 -6.55 -18.12
C MET A 281 -20.77 -5.89 -19.06
N LEU A 282 -20.33 -5.01 -19.96
CA LEU A 282 -21.13 -4.44 -21.05
C LEU A 282 -22.44 -3.80 -20.59
N ARG A 283 -22.39 -2.90 -19.58
CA ARG A 283 -23.63 -2.32 -19.02
C ARG A 283 -24.31 -1.32 -19.95
N GLY A 284 -23.58 -0.76 -20.91
CA GLY A 284 -24.06 0.30 -21.80
C GLY A 284 -24.72 -0.16 -23.10
N THR A 285 -25.01 -1.46 -23.27
CA THR A 285 -25.61 -2.02 -24.51
C THR A 285 -26.95 -2.71 -24.24
N ASN A 286 -27.64 -3.11 -25.31
CA ASN A 286 -28.91 -3.84 -25.20
C ASN A 286 -28.70 -5.25 -24.58
N SER A 287 -29.76 -5.82 -24.00
CA SER A 287 -29.68 -7.09 -23.25
C SER A 287 -29.18 -8.27 -24.10
N LYS A 288 -29.51 -8.31 -25.39
CA LYS A 288 -29.12 -9.41 -26.29
C LYS A 288 -27.62 -9.39 -26.59
N ASP A 289 -27.08 -8.21 -26.91
CA ASP A 289 -25.66 -8.01 -27.19
C ASP A 289 -24.83 -8.22 -25.92
N LYS A 290 -25.36 -7.79 -24.76
CA LYS A 290 -24.75 -8.04 -23.46
C LYS A 290 -24.63 -9.55 -23.17
N PHE A 291 -25.70 -10.31 -23.34
CA PHE A 291 -25.71 -11.75 -23.14
C PHE A 291 -24.71 -12.44 -24.08
N LEU A 292 -24.79 -12.18 -25.39
CA LEU A 292 -23.94 -12.82 -26.38
C LEU A 292 -22.46 -12.48 -26.16
N GLY A 293 -22.15 -11.21 -25.89
CA GLY A 293 -20.79 -10.77 -25.59
C GLY A 293 -20.23 -11.42 -24.32
N SER A 294 -21.05 -11.52 -23.26
CA SER A 294 -20.66 -12.18 -22.01
C SER A 294 -20.43 -13.68 -22.21
N LYS A 295 -21.31 -14.36 -22.94
CA LYS A 295 -21.18 -15.77 -23.28
C LYS A 295 -19.88 -16.05 -24.03
N VAL A 296 -19.62 -15.33 -25.12
CA VAL A 296 -18.39 -15.50 -25.92
C VAL A 296 -17.13 -15.24 -25.09
N PHE A 297 -17.18 -14.25 -24.20
CA PHE A 297 -16.05 -13.95 -23.31
C PHE A 297 -15.80 -15.07 -22.29
N ILE A 298 -16.86 -15.59 -21.66
CA ILE A 298 -16.80 -16.74 -20.74
C ILE A 298 -16.24 -17.97 -21.47
N GLU A 299 -16.77 -18.31 -22.65
CA GLU A 299 -16.28 -19.43 -23.46
C GLU A 299 -14.79 -19.27 -23.81
N LYS A 300 -14.34 -18.03 -24.07
CA LYS A 300 -12.91 -17.76 -24.31
C LYS A 300 -12.05 -18.02 -23.07
N LEU A 301 -12.51 -17.59 -21.89
CA LEU A 301 -11.81 -17.83 -20.61
C LEU A 301 -11.75 -19.32 -20.25
N ILE A 302 -12.82 -20.07 -20.54
CA ILE A 302 -12.86 -21.54 -20.43
C ILE A 302 -11.81 -22.17 -21.35
N GLN A 303 -11.77 -21.76 -22.62
CA GLN A 303 -10.83 -22.30 -23.62
C GLN A 303 -9.37 -22.16 -23.17
N ILE A 304 -9.02 -21.00 -22.60
CA ILE A 304 -7.67 -20.70 -22.09
C ILE A 304 -7.47 -21.11 -20.62
N LYS A 305 -8.43 -21.84 -20.02
CA LYS A 305 -8.38 -22.41 -18.67
C LYS A 305 -8.04 -21.39 -17.58
N THR A 306 -8.63 -20.20 -17.66
CA THR A 306 -8.38 -19.13 -16.69
C THR A 306 -9.44 -19.12 -15.59
N PRO A 307 -9.04 -19.26 -14.31
CA PRO A 307 -9.99 -19.18 -13.20
C PRO A 307 -10.62 -17.80 -13.18
N THR A 308 -11.94 -17.76 -13.06
CA THR A 308 -12.71 -16.51 -13.20
C THR A 308 -13.89 -16.50 -12.25
N LEU A 309 -14.14 -15.38 -11.56
CA LEU A 309 -15.43 -15.10 -10.92
C LEU A 309 -16.18 -14.06 -11.75
N PHE A 310 -17.35 -14.44 -12.27
CA PHE A 310 -18.18 -13.60 -13.14
C PHE A 310 -19.50 -13.27 -12.45
N ALA A 311 -19.60 -12.08 -11.87
CA ALA A 311 -20.84 -11.58 -11.27
C ALA A 311 -21.75 -10.93 -12.32
N THR A 312 -23.02 -11.36 -12.33
CA THR A 312 -24.03 -10.89 -13.30
C THR A 312 -25.44 -10.95 -12.70
N HIS A 313 -26.37 -10.18 -13.25
CA HIS A 313 -27.81 -10.34 -13.05
C HIS A 313 -28.48 -11.14 -14.18
N ASP A 314 -27.74 -11.47 -15.23
CA ASP A 314 -28.24 -12.27 -16.34
C ASP A 314 -28.22 -13.76 -15.97
N LEU A 315 -29.40 -14.29 -15.67
CA LEU A 315 -29.58 -15.69 -15.27
C LEU A 315 -29.34 -16.67 -16.41
N GLN A 316 -29.50 -16.24 -17.67
CA GLN A 316 -29.28 -17.13 -18.83
C GLN A 316 -27.82 -17.58 -18.89
N LEU A 317 -26.88 -16.78 -18.37
CA LEU A 317 -25.47 -17.18 -18.29
C LEU A 317 -25.27 -18.37 -17.36
N SER A 318 -26.14 -18.60 -16.37
CA SER A 318 -26.03 -19.77 -15.48
C SER A 318 -26.31 -21.10 -16.20
N GLU A 319 -27.02 -21.07 -17.33
CA GLU A 319 -27.31 -22.24 -18.17
C GLU A 319 -26.04 -22.74 -18.90
N LEU A 320 -24.96 -21.96 -18.93
CA LEU A 320 -23.68 -22.40 -19.51
C LEU A 320 -23.10 -23.62 -18.80
N ILE A 321 -23.49 -23.88 -17.56
CA ILE A 321 -23.10 -25.10 -16.84
C ILE A 321 -23.58 -26.37 -17.55
N ASP A 322 -24.71 -26.33 -18.26
CA ASP A 322 -25.27 -27.50 -18.95
C ASP A 322 -24.40 -27.93 -20.13
N ILE A 323 -23.73 -26.97 -20.75
CA ILE A 323 -22.81 -27.15 -21.88
C ILE A 323 -21.37 -27.40 -21.37
N HIS A 324 -20.97 -26.72 -20.28
CA HIS A 324 -19.60 -26.67 -19.77
C HIS A 324 -19.47 -27.24 -18.34
N LYS A 325 -20.07 -28.40 -18.09
CA LYS A 325 -20.26 -29.02 -16.75
C LYS A 325 -19.03 -29.09 -15.83
N ASN A 326 -17.83 -29.28 -16.40
CA ASN A 326 -16.59 -29.45 -15.63
C ASN A 326 -15.75 -28.18 -15.53
N THR A 327 -16.18 -27.09 -16.17
CA THR A 327 -15.42 -25.84 -16.27
C THR A 327 -16.23 -24.60 -15.89
N VAL A 328 -17.52 -24.77 -15.59
CA VAL A 328 -18.42 -23.72 -15.10
C VAL A 328 -19.03 -24.18 -13.79
N ARG A 329 -19.06 -23.29 -12.80
CA ARG A 329 -19.79 -23.51 -11.53
C ARG A 329 -20.74 -22.35 -11.30
N ASN A 330 -21.91 -22.63 -10.74
CA ASN A 330 -22.89 -21.60 -10.43
C ASN A 330 -22.89 -21.30 -8.94
N TYR A 331 -22.98 -20.01 -8.64
CA TYR A 331 -23.24 -19.47 -7.32
C TYR A 331 -24.33 -18.40 -7.41
N HIS A 332 -24.98 -18.12 -6.29
CA HIS A 332 -25.97 -17.06 -6.21
C HIS A 332 -26.00 -16.37 -4.85
N PHE A 333 -26.61 -15.19 -4.84
CA PHE A 333 -27.07 -14.49 -3.64
C PHE A 333 -28.59 -14.33 -3.72
N ASP A 334 -29.27 -14.66 -2.63
CA ASP A 334 -30.74 -14.61 -2.55
C ASP A 334 -31.27 -13.33 -1.90
N ILE A 335 -32.57 -13.11 -2.12
CA ILE A 335 -33.38 -12.18 -1.36
C ILE A 335 -34.31 -13.02 -0.47
N GLN A 336 -34.29 -12.78 0.83
CA GLN A 336 -35.27 -13.34 1.76
C GLN A 336 -36.39 -12.34 1.97
N ILE A 337 -37.63 -12.82 1.98
CA ILE A 337 -38.80 -12.01 2.35
C ILE A 337 -39.18 -12.43 3.77
N THR A 338 -39.14 -11.49 4.71
CA THR A 338 -39.55 -11.75 6.09
C THR A 338 -40.49 -10.63 6.51
N ASN A 339 -41.71 -10.98 6.92
CA ASN A 339 -42.75 -10.02 7.34
C ASN A 339 -43.11 -8.96 6.28
N GLY A 340 -43.01 -9.30 5.00
CA GLY A 340 -43.27 -8.34 3.91
C GLY A 340 -42.19 -7.28 3.75
N GLU A 341 -41.00 -7.51 4.32
CA GLU A 341 -39.80 -6.72 4.04
C GLU A 341 -38.75 -7.59 3.34
N MET A 342 -38.12 -7.03 2.32
CA MET A 342 -36.97 -7.66 1.66
C MET A 342 -35.71 -7.52 2.51
N LYS A 343 -35.10 -8.65 2.83
CA LYS A 343 -33.82 -8.74 3.53
C LYS A 343 -32.84 -9.55 2.71
N PHE A 344 -31.64 -8.99 2.55
CA PHE A 344 -30.52 -9.68 1.92
C PHE A 344 -29.69 -10.32 3.02
N ASP A 345 -29.50 -11.64 2.95
CA ASP A 345 -28.63 -12.36 3.89
C ASP A 345 -27.13 -12.15 3.59
N TYR A 346 -26.82 -11.66 2.39
CA TYR A 346 -25.46 -11.43 1.86
C TYR A 346 -24.58 -12.69 1.90
N LYS A 347 -25.19 -13.89 1.83
CA LYS A 347 -24.50 -15.17 1.80
C LYS A 347 -24.41 -15.71 0.38
N ILE A 348 -23.20 -16.08 -0.06
CA ILE A 348 -22.98 -16.81 -1.29
C ILE A 348 -23.43 -18.27 -1.11
N LYS A 349 -24.20 -18.78 -2.07
CA LYS A 349 -24.74 -20.14 -2.08
C LYS A 349 -24.35 -20.82 -3.39
N SER A 350 -24.13 -22.13 -3.35
CA SER A 350 -23.83 -22.93 -4.54
C SER A 350 -25.12 -23.23 -5.32
N GLY A 351 -24.99 -23.34 -6.65
CA GLY A 351 -26.08 -23.60 -7.57
C GLY A 351 -26.61 -22.33 -8.25
N PRO A 352 -27.44 -22.48 -9.30
CA PRO A 352 -28.10 -21.35 -9.95
C PRO A 352 -29.14 -20.70 -9.02
N CYS A 353 -29.40 -19.41 -9.21
CA CYS A 353 -30.48 -18.73 -8.48
C CYS A 353 -31.84 -19.24 -8.96
N SER A 354 -32.66 -19.78 -8.06
CA SER A 354 -34.00 -20.30 -8.38
C SER A 354 -35.09 -19.22 -8.44
N THR A 355 -34.86 -18.04 -7.86
CA THR A 355 -35.92 -17.06 -7.58
C THR A 355 -35.43 -15.62 -7.78
N PHE A 356 -35.67 -15.07 -8.97
CA PHE A 356 -35.58 -13.63 -9.20
C PHE A 356 -36.98 -13.06 -9.13
N ASN A 357 -37.45 -12.82 -7.91
CA ASN A 357 -38.77 -12.27 -7.68
C ASN A 357 -38.80 -10.75 -7.98
N ALA A 358 -38.41 -10.36 -9.20
CA ALA A 358 -38.60 -9.01 -9.72
C ALA A 358 -40.08 -8.59 -9.66
N ALA A 359 -40.99 -9.56 -9.86
CA ALA A 359 -42.43 -9.38 -9.65
C ALA A 359 -42.79 -9.01 -8.21
N ILE A 360 -42.08 -9.54 -7.20
CA ILE A 360 -42.30 -9.18 -5.79
C ILE A 360 -41.65 -7.82 -5.48
N LEU A 361 -40.48 -7.53 -6.05
CA LEU A 361 -39.82 -6.21 -6.01
C LEU A 361 -40.74 -5.11 -6.54
N LEU A 362 -41.41 -5.34 -7.67
CA LEU A 362 -42.35 -4.41 -8.26
C LEU A 362 -43.64 -4.30 -7.41
N LYS A 363 -44.15 -5.42 -6.88
CA LYS A 363 -45.36 -5.44 -6.06
C LYS A 363 -45.23 -4.66 -4.75
N GLU A 364 -44.06 -4.67 -4.10
CA GLU A 364 -43.82 -3.89 -2.87
C GLU A 364 -43.71 -2.37 -3.11
N ILE A 365 -43.27 -1.93 -4.30
CA ILE A 365 -43.32 -0.50 -4.67
C ILE A 365 -44.68 -0.09 -5.26
N GLY A 366 -45.70 -0.94 -5.13
CA GLY A 366 -47.06 -0.66 -5.57
C GLY A 366 -47.32 -0.85 -7.06
N LEU A 367 -46.40 -1.51 -7.79
CA LEU A 367 -46.55 -1.81 -9.22
C LEU A 367 -46.94 -3.29 -9.38
N SER A 368 -48.18 -3.55 -9.83
CA SER A 368 -48.57 -4.89 -10.27
C SER A 368 -47.98 -5.17 -11.65
N LEU A 369 -47.41 -6.36 -11.82
CA LEU A 369 -47.27 -6.96 -13.15
C LEU A 369 -48.58 -7.69 -13.41
N ASP A 370 -49.37 -7.19 -14.36
CA ASP A 370 -50.59 -7.86 -14.83
C ASP A 370 -50.26 -9.16 -15.58
#